data_AF-A0A2W0AE78-F1
#
_entry.id   AF-A0A2W0AE78-F1
#
_cell.length_a   1.000
_cell.length_b   1.000
_cell.length_c   1.000
_cell.angle_alpha   90.00
_cell.angle_beta   90.00
_cell.angle_gamma   90.00
#
_symmetry.space_group_name_H-M   'P 1'
#
loop_
_entity.id
_entity.type
_entity.pdbx_description
1 polymer ?
#
loop_
_entity_poly.entity_id
_entity_poly.type
_entity_poly.pdbx_seq_one_letter_code
_entity_poly.pdbx_strand_id
1 'polypeptide(L)'
;SRPEEVLVTQSQWKLPLILKPRGGSASMGVAKIKSFAALRALAEIQSDSIVQECAEGEEHTINVFVTNGRCLCAVPHRRIETRGGEVSKGVTSRNPKLMELAEASNASWIVRTRSR
;
A
#
# COMPACT_ATOMS: atom_id res chain seq x y z
N SER A 1 -9.78 -4.81 2.53
CA SER A 1 -10.78 -5.68 3.16
C SER A 1 -10.30 -7.11 3.18
N ARG A 2 -10.93 -7.99 3.95
CA ARG A 2 -10.61 -9.43 3.91
C ARG A 2 -11.27 -10.08 2.68
N PRO A 3 -10.72 -11.17 2.10
CA PRO A 3 -11.30 -11.80 0.92
C PRO A 3 -12.77 -12.21 1.07
N GLU A 4 -13.15 -12.74 2.24
CA GLU A 4 -14.51 -13.17 2.54
C GLU A 4 -15.52 -12.01 2.49
N GLU A 5 -15.13 -10.83 2.97
CA GLU A 5 -15.95 -9.62 2.93
C GLU A 5 -16.20 -9.20 1.47
N VAL A 6 -15.14 -9.18 0.66
CA VAL A 6 -15.21 -8.81 -0.77
C VAL A 6 -16.09 -9.80 -1.55
N LEU A 7 -16.00 -11.09 -1.25
CA LEU A 7 -16.80 -12.13 -1.91
C LEU A 7 -18.29 -12.04 -1.59
N VAL A 8 -18.69 -11.44 -0.45
CA VAL A 8 -20.09 -11.17 -0.09
C VAL A 8 -20.57 -9.86 -0.72
N THR A 9 -19.73 -8.84 -0.81
CA THR A 9 -20.10 -7.51 -1.32
C THR A 9 -19.61 -7.25 -2.75
N GLN A 10 -19.60 -8.26 -3.64
CA GLN A 10 -18.94 -8.19 -4.96
C GLN A 10 -19.34 -6.97 -5.81
N SER A 11 -20.61 -6.56 -5.76
CA SER A 11 -21.12 -5.40 -6.51
C SER A 11 -20.50 -4.06 -6.11
N GLN A 12 -19.83 -3.99 -4.95
CA GLN A 12 -19.18 -2.79 -4.44
C GLN A 12 -17.71 -2.65 -4.88
N TRP A 13 -17.16 -3.65 -5.59
CA TRP A 13 -15.73 -3.72 -5.91
C TRP A 13 -15.49 -3.73 -7.41
N LYS A 14 -14.51 -2.93 -7.86
CA LYS A 14 -14.10 -2.90 -9.26
C LYS A 14 -12.90 -3.80 -9.50
N LEU A 15 -13.03 -4.73 -10.44
CA LEU A 15 -11.92 -5.54 -10.94
C LEU A 15 -11.06 -4.71 -11.92
N PRO A 16 -9.74 -4.99 -12.04
CA PRO A 16 -9.01 -6.00 -11.28
C PRO A 16 -8.71 -5.57 -9.84
N LEU A 17 -8.60 -6.54 -8.93
CA LEU A 17 -8.21 -6.34 -7.53
C LEU A 17 -6.77 -6.80 -7.29
N ILE A 18 -6.19 -6.39 -6.17
CA ILE A 18 -4.91 -6.90 -5.67
C ILE A 18 -5.18 -7.72 -4.41
N LEU A 19 -4.78 -8.99 -4.41
CA LEU A 19 -4.68 -9.84 -3.24
C LEU A 19 -3.22 -9.84 -2.76
N LYS A 20 -2.99 -9.64 -1.47
CA LYS A 20 -1.64 -9.73 -0.89
C LYS A 20 -1.67 -10.29 0.54
N PRO A 21 -0.64 -11.02 0.99
CA PRO A 21 -0.52 -11.41 2.38
C PRO A 21 -0.53 -10.18 3.30
N ARG A 22 -1.17 -10.27 4.46
CA ARG A 22 -1.24 -9.17 5.44
C ARG A 22 0.14 -8.76 5.94
N GLY A 23 0.98 -9.74 6.27
CA GLY A 23 2.37 -9.56 6.72
C GLY A 23 3.42 -9.72 5.62
N GLY A 24 3.06 -9.51 4.36
CA GLY A 24 3.96 -9.77 3.23
C GLY A 24 5.18 -8.83 3.16
N SER A 25 6.26 -9.32 2.55
CA SER A 25 7.46 -8.55 2.21
C SER A 25 7.90 -8.87 0.77
N ALA A 26 8.73 -8.00 0.18
CA ALA A 26 9.30 -8.19 -1.17
C ALA A 26 8.28 -8.54 -2.27
N SER A 27 7.04 -8.07 -2.14
CA SER A 27 5.92 -8.41 -3.04
C SER A 27 5.60 -9.90 -3.16
N MET A 28 6.11 -10.74 -2.25
CA MET A 28 5.85 -12.16 -2.23
C MET A 28 4.37 -12.44 -1.94
N GLY A 29 3.77 -13.29 -2.78
CA GLY A 29 2.36 -13.67 -2.65
C GLY A 29 1.36 -12.62 -3.15
N VAL A 30 1.81 -11.49 -3.71
CA VAL A 30 0.92 -10.50 -4.34
C VAL A 30 0.36 -11.06 -5.66
N ALA A 31 -0.96 -11.01 -5.84
CA ALA A 31 -1.63 -11.47 -7.04
C ALA A 31 -2.64 -10.44 -7.55
N LYS A 32 -2.63 -10.21 -8.88
CA LYS A 32 -3.65 -9.40 -9.56
C LYS A 32 -4.84 -10.27 -9.94
N ILE A 33 -5.98 -9.99 -9.34
CA ILE A 33 -7.21 -10.77 -9.43
C ILE A 33 -8.13 -10.17 -10.50
N LYS A 34 -8.47 -10.95 -11.52
CA LYS A 34 -9.31 -10.52 -12.65
C LYS A 34 -10.76 -11.03 -12.56
N SER A 35 -11.09 -11.86 -11.56
CA SER A 35 -12.45 -12.35 -11.33
C SER A 35 -12.65 -12.73 -9.86
N PHE A 36 -13.90 -12.67 -9.37
CA PHE A 36 -14.24 -13.12 -8.01
C PHE A 36 -14.08 -14.64 -7.83
N ALA A 37 -14.20 -15.42 -8.91
CA ALA A 37 -13.88 -16.85 -8.88
C ALA A 37 -12.39 -17.08 -8.59
N ALA A 38 -11.50 -16.32 -9.23
CA ALA A 38 -10.06 -16.37 -8.95
C ALA A 38 -9.74 -15.88 -7.53
N LEU A 39 -10.46 -14.87 -7.03
CA LEU A 39 -10.33 -14.43 -5.64
C LEU A 39 -10.61 -15.57 -4.66
N ARG A 40 -11.73 -16.28 -4.86
CA ARG A 40 -12.15 -17.39 -3.99
C ARG A 40 -11.09 -18.50 -3.96
N ALA A 41 -10.64 -18.95 -5.14
CA ALA A 41 -9.64 -20.01 -5.24
C ALA A 41 -8.31 -19.63 -4.56
N LEU A 42 -7.85 -18.39 -4.68
CA LEU A 42 -6.60 -17.95 -4.08
C LEU A 42 -6.72 -17.67 -2.58
N ALA A 43 -7.88 -17.20 -2.10
CA ALA A 43 -8.14 -16.96 -0.69
C ALA A 43 -8.09 -18.25 0.14
N GLU A 44 -8.49 -19.40 -0.43
CA GLU A 44 -8.38 -20.71 0.21
C GLU A 44 -6.92 -21.14 0.42
N ILE A 45 -6.01 -20.70 -0.45
CA ILE A 45 -4.58 -21.02 -0.39
C ILE A 45 -3.83 -20.02 0.51
N GLN A 46 -4.24 -18.76 0.53
CA GLN A 46 -3.59 -17.67 1.27
C GLN A 46 -4.46 -17.20 2.46
N SER A 47 -4.41 -17.96 3.55
CA SER A 47 -5.32 -17.84 4.71
C SER A 47 -5.18 -16.56 5.56
N ASP A 48 -4.14 -15.74 5.37
CA ASP A 48 -4.04 -14.38 5.94
C ASP A 48 -3.68 -13.35 4.87
N SER A 49 -4.64 -13.10 3.99
CA SER A 49 -4.53 -12.14 2.89
C SER A 49 -5.51 -10.98 3.05
N ILE A 50 -5.19 -9.87 2.39
CA ILE A 50 -6.05 -8.70 2.24
C ILE A 50 -6.26 -8.40 0.76
N VAL A 51 -7.43 -7.86 0.46
CA VAL A 51 -7.84 -7.42 -0.88
C VAL A 51 -7.92 -5.90 -0.91
N GLN A 52 -7.41 -5.33 -1.99
CA GLN A 52 -7.41 -3.89 -2.27
C GLN A 52 -7.78 -3.65 -3.74
N GLU A 53 -8.43 -2.52 -4.04
CA GLU A 53 -8.63 -2.09 -5.43
C GLU A 53 -7.30 -1.71 -6.08
N CYS A 54 -7.18 -1.91 -7.40
CA CYS A 54 -6.07 -1.33 -8.14
C CYS A 54 -6.21 0.19 -8.14
N ALA A 55 -5.24 0.89 -7.54
CA ALA A 55 -5.15 2.33 -7.68
C ALA A 55 -4.79 2.70 -9.13
N GLU A 56 -5.44 3.74 -9.64
CA GLU A 56 -5.11 4.34 -10.94
C GLU A 56 -4.19 5.57 -10.74
N GLY A 57 -3.41 5.89 -11.77
CA GLY A 57 -2.55 7.06 -11.79
C GLY A 57 -1.06 6.76 -11.59
N GLU A 58 -0.31 7.79 -11.21
CA GLU A 58 1.14 7.70 -11.01
C GLU A 58 1.47 7.06 -9.66
N GLU A 59 2.28 6.00 -9.68
CA GLU A 59 2.74 5.35 -8.47
C GLU A 59 3.91 6.13 -7.86
N HIS A 60 3.82 6.41 -6.56
CA HIS A 60 4.89 7.07 -5.81
C HIS A 60 5.25 6.26 -4.56
N THR A 61 6.55 6.21 -4.24
CA THR A 61 7.05 5.78 -2.93
C THR A 61 7.72 6.97 -2.25
N ILE A 62 7.38 7.21 -0.98
CA ILE A 62 7.99 8.29 -0.20
C ILE A 62 8.82 7.66 0.89
N ASN A 63 10.14 7.85 0.82
CA ASN A 63 11.03 7.45 1.89
C ASN A 63 11.02 8.55 2.96
N VAL A 64 10.70 8.17 4.19
CA VAL A 64 10.67 9.09 5.34
C VAL A 64 11.76 8.73 6.33
N PHE A 65 12.46 9.74 6.83
CA PHE A 65 13.38 9.58 7.95
C PHE A 65 12.77 10.24 9.18
N VAL A 66 12.48 9.44 10.21
CA VAL A 66 11.81 9.87 11.44
C VAL A 66 12.75 9.63 12.62
N THR A 67 12.91 10.65 13.46
CA THR A 67 13.61 10.53 14.75
C THR A 67 12.88 11.35 15.81
N ASN A 68 12.86 10.87 17.05
CA ASN A 68 12.18 11.51 18.17
C ASN A 68 10.72 11.91 17.85
N GLY A 69 10.00 11.06 17.12
CA GLY A 69 8.61 11.32 16.70
C GLY A 69 8.43 12.38 15.63
N ARG A 70 9.51 12.99 15.12
CA ARG A 70 9.47 14.01 14.08
C ARG A 70 10.01 13.47 12.75
N CYS A 71 9.26 13.67 11.68
CA CYS A 71 9.77 13.49 10.32
C CYS A 71 10.78 14.59 10.03
N LEU A 72 12.04 14.22 9.75
CA LEU A 72 13.09 15.18 9.37
C LEU A 72 13.15 15.39 7.86
N CYS A 73 12.78 14.36 7.09
CA CYS A 73 12.84 14.39 5.64
C CYS A 73 11.85 13.40 5.04
N ALA A 74 11.17 13.82 3.98
CA ALA A 74 10.35 13.00 3.10
C ALA A 74 10.87 13.14 1.68
N VAL A 75 11.20 12.02 1.03
CA VAL A 75 11.77 11.99 -0.33
C VAL A 75 10.85 11.20 -1.26
N PRO A 76 9.98 11.88 -2.03
CA PRO A 76 9.12 11.23 -3.00
C PRO A 76 9.88 10.73 -4.23
N HIS A 77 9.57 9.50 -4.64
CA HIS A 77 10.07 8.84 -5.83
C HIS A 77 8.89 8.42 -6.67
N ARG A 78 8.77 8.96 -7.88
CA ARG A 78 7.81 8.46 -8.86
C ARG A 78 8.35 7.15 -9.43
N ARG A 79 7.52 6.11 -9.42
CA ARG A 79 7.80 4.79 -9.99
C ARG A 79 7.22 4.78 -11.41
N ILE A 80 8.10 4.88 -12.38
CA ILE A 80 7.73 4.96 -13.81
C ILE A 80 7.53 3.55 -14.35
N GLU A 81 8.41 2.62 -13.98
CA GLU A 81 8.31 1.23 -14.38
C GLU A 81 8.65 0.33 -13.19
N THR A 82 7.84 -0.69 -12.99
CA THR A 82 8.01 -1.67 -11.92
C THR A 82 8.01 -3.08 -12.50
N ARG A 83 8.94 -3.92 -12.04
CA ARG A 83 9.06 -5.32 -12.46
C ARG A 83 9.17 -6.19 -11.21
N GLY A 84 8.22 -7.11 -11.02
CA GLY A 84 8.21 -7.97 -9.83
C GLY A 84 8.06 -7.22 -8.50
N GLY A 85 7.49 -6.01 -8.50
CA GLY A 85 7.36 -5.18 -7.30
C GLY A 85 8.57 -4.28 -7.00
N GLU A 86 9.65 -4.40 -7.75
CA GLU A 86 10.81 -3.51 -7.69
C GLU A 86 10.74 -2.42 -8.75
N VAL A 87 11.33 -1.25 -8.49
CA VAL A 87 11.40 -0.14 -9.45
C VAL A 87 12.50 -0.44 -10.45
N SER A 88 12.16 -0.62 -11.72
CA SER A 88 13.15 -0.66 -12.81
C SER A 88 13.47 0.75 -13.33
N LYS A 89 12.51 1.68 -13.25
CA LYS A 89 12.69 3.09 -13.62
C LYS A 89 11.92 4.01 -12.68
N GLY A 90 12.59 5.01 -12.16
CA GLY A 90 11.97 6.00 -11.29
C GLY A 90 12.67 7.35 -11.34
N VAL A 91 11.98 8.38 -10.87
CA VAL A 91 12.50 9.75 -10.77
C VAL A 91 12.20 10.30 -9.39
N THR A 92 13.24 10.71 -8.68
CA THR A 92 13.09 11.51 -7.46
C THR A 92 12.60 12.89 -7.83
N SER A 93 11.48 13.31 -7.23
CA SER A 93 10.89 14.62 -7.52
C SER A 93 10.53 15.33 -6.23
N ARG A 94 10.83 16.63 -6.16
CA ARG A 94 10.37 17.46 -5.06
C ARG A 94 8.90 17.80 -5.29
N ASN A 95 8.02 17.08 -4.62
CA ASN A 95 6.58 17.32 -4.62
C ASN A 95 6.13 17.72 -3.21
N PRO A 96 5.91 19.03 -2.95
CA PRO A 96 5.56 19.53 -1.62
C PRO A 96 4.33 18.86 -1.02
N LYS A 97 3.30 18.60 -1.83
CA LYS A 97 2.06 17.98 -1.37
C LYS A 97 2.28 16.55 -0.88
N LEU A 98 3.12 15.76 -1.56
CA LEU A 98 3.49 14.41 -1.11
C LEU A 98 4.33 14.46 0.17
N MET A 99 5.22 15.44 0.29
CA MET A 99 6.04 15.62 1.48
C MET A 99 5.18 15.98 2.70
N GLU A 100 4.25 16.94 2.56
CA GLU A 100 3.29 17.33 3.60
C GLU A 100 2.42 16.14 4.06
N LEU A 101 1.90 15.34 3.11
CA LEU A 101 1.14 14.13 3.43
C LEU A 101 1.96 13.13 4.25
N ALA A 102 3.22 12.93 3.90
CA ALA A 102 4.11 12.02 4.61
C ALA A 102 4.43 12.51 6.03
N GLU A 103 4.64 13.83 6.20
CA GLU A 103 4.84 14.45 7.50
C GLU A 103 3.60 14.34 8.40
N ALA A 104 2.40 14.61 7.85
CA ALA A 104 1.14 14.52 8.58
C ALA A 104 0.80 13.07 9.00
N SER A 105 1.14 12.08 8.18
CA SER A 105 0.94 10.66 8.48
C SER A 105 1.72 10.20 9.72
N ASN A 106 2.88 10.81 9.98
CA ASN A 106 3.68 10.54 11.16
C ASN A 106 3.16 11.25 12.43
N ALA A 107 2.42 12.36 12.27
CA ALA A 107 1.87 13.12 13.40
C ALA A 107 0.63 12.46 14.03
N SER A 108 -0.05 11.56 13.30
CA SER A 108 -1.33 10.96 13.73
C SER A 108 -1.21 9.90 14.85
N TRP A 109 0.00 9.41 15.17
CA TRP A 109 0.21 8.34 16.15
C TRP A 109 0.85 8.77 17.48
N ILE A 110 1.11 10.07 17.69
CA ILE A 110 1.62 10.53 18.98
C ILE A 110 0.46 10.64 19.98
N VAL A 111 0.19 9.51 20.64
CA VAL A 111 -0.43 9.45 21.96
C VAL A 111 0.44 10.25 22.93
N ARG A 112 -0.22 11.17 23.66
CA ARG A 112 0.34 11.93 24.79
C ARG A 112 1.24 11.08 25.67
N THR A 113 2.47 11.53 25.87
CA THR A 113 3.21 11.23 27.10
C THR A 113 3.33 12.52 27.91
N ARG A 114 2.55 12.61 28.99
CA ARG A 114 2.86 13.49 30.12
C ARG A 114 3.78 12.72 31.05
N SER A 115 4.94 13.30 31.36
CA SER A 115 5.69 13.16 32.64
C SER A 115 7.08 13.77 32.41
N ARG A 116 7.65 14.66 33.21
CA ARG A 116 7.32 15.29 34.50
C ARG A 116 7.79 16.75 34.42
#